data_AF-A0A351XC07-F1
#
_entry.id   AF-A0A351XC07-F1
#
_cell.length_a   1.000
_cell.length_b   1.000
_cell.length_c   1.000
_cell.angle_alpha   90.00
_cell.angle_beta   90.00
_cell.angle_gamma   90.00
#
_symmetry.space_group_name_H-M   'P 1'
#
loop_
_entity.id
_entity.type
_entity.pdbx_description
1 polymer ?
#
loop_
_entity_poly.entity_id
_entity_poly.type
_entity_poly.pdbx_seq_one_letter_code
_entity_poly.pdbx_strand_id
1 'polypeptide(L)'
;MANAPDLSIELHPVGGEARPLSQFLTTFPLAAVVLDPYTHESSWLLDTAHRILTIFREADVRVAFLVTGAGVDGASQFLGPLTDQILTLADPDRSLVRSLGLETLPAFVAIRQNGSIIGSAEGWDPVTWRQAATELADMTMWSRPEIPVAGDPAPYAGTAALG
;
A
#
# COMPACT_ATOMS: atom_id res chain seq x y z
N MET A 1 -11.94 9.11 1.48
CA MET A 1 -10.64 9.75 1.82
C MET A 1 -10.16 9.08 3.08
N ALA A 2 -8.92 8.58 3.10
CA ALA A 2 -8.37 7.94 4.28
C ALA A 2 -8.14 8.94 5.43
N ASN A 3 -8.23 8.45 6.66
CA ASN A 3 -7.96 9.18 7.90
C ASN A 3 -6.47 9.13 8.25
N ALA A 4 -5.99 10.09 9.03
CA ALA A 4 -4.67 9.97 9.67
C ALA A 4 -4.70 8.78 10.64
N PRO A 5 -3.80 7.78 10.50
CA PRO A 5 -3.82 6.60 11.33
C PRO A 5 -3.17 6.83 12.69
N ASP A 6 -3.47 5.96 13.66
CA ASP A 6 -2.72 5.87 14.90
C ASP A 6 -1.30 5.34 14.62
N LEU A 7 -0.30 6.17 14.95
CA LEU A 7 1.11 5.88 14.68
C LEU A 7 1.71 4.81 15.61
N SER A 8 0.98 4.38 16.64
CA SER A 8 1.37 3.30 17.55
C SER A 8 0.99 1.90 17.05
N ILE A 9 0.17 1.81 15.98
CA ILE A 9 -0.23 0.53 15.39
C ILE A 9 0.98 -0.26 14.93
N GLU A 10 1.08 -1.51 15.40
CA GLU A 10 2.16 -2.41 15.04
C GLU A 10 1.95 -3.04 13.66
N LEU A 11 2.99 -2.97 12.84
CA LEU A 11 3.09 -3.68 11.57
C LEU A 11 4.23 -4.69 11.64
N HIS A 12 4.05 -5.80 10.94
CA HIS A 12 4.93 -6.95 11.00
C HIS A 12 5.71 -7.06 9.68
N PRO A 13 6.95 -6.53 9.60
CA PRO A 13 7.73 -6.64 8.38
C PRO A 13 8.17 -8.09 8.15
N VAL A 14 8.08 -8.58 6.92
CA VAL A 14 8.67 -9.87 6.56
C VAL A 14 10.19 -9.79 6.73
N GLY A 15 10.76 -10.75 7.47
CA GLY A 15 12.20 -10.79 7.78
C GLY A 15 12.63 -9.86 8.92
N GLY A 16 11.69 -9.27 9.66
CA GLY A 16 11.98 -8.43 10.82
C GLY A 16 10.98 -8.61 11.95
N GLU A 17 11.25 -7.90 13.05
CA GLU A 17 10.38 -7.86 14.22
C GLU A 17 9.26 -6.82 14.04
N ALA A 18 8.12 -7.03 14.71
CA ALA A 18 7.02 -6.07 14.71
C ALA A 18 7.48 -4.69 15.22
N ARG A 19 6.99 -3.62 14.58
CA ARG A 19 7.31 -2.22 14.92
C ARG A 19 6.08 -1.33 14.72
N PRO A 20 5.94 -0.25 15.51
CA PRO A 20 4.86 0.70 15.30
C PRO A 20 5.04 1.46 13.97
N LEU A 21 3.92 1.89 13.37
CA LEU A 21 3.89 2.66 12.11
C LEU A 21 4.83 3.87 12.14
N SER A 22 4.91 4.57 13.27
CA SER A 22 5.85 5.68 13.48
C SER A 22 7.30 5.35 13.13
N GLN A 23 7.77 4.12 13.35
CA GLN A 23 9.14 3.73 13.01
C GLN A 23 9.36 3.61 11.50
N PHE A 24 8.34 3.17 10.75
CA PHE A 24 8.35 3.15 9.28
C PHE A 24 8.19 4.53 8.66
N LEU A 25 7.89 5.54 9.46
CA LEU A 25 7.65 6.92 9.05
C LEU A 25 8.71 7.90 9.59
N THR A 26 9.78 7.40 10.19
CA THR A 26 10.83 8.21 10.83
C THR A 26 11.51 9.19 9.87
N THR A 27 12.08 8.67 8.78
CA THR A 27 12.84 9.49 7.82
C THR A 27 12.01 9.85 6.60
N PHE A 28 11.31 8.87 6.04
CA PHE A 28 10.60 8.99 4.78
C PHE A 28 9.10 8.75 4.96
N PRO A 29 8.25 9.41 4.17
CA PRO A 29 6.86 8.99 3.98
C PRO A 29 6.77 7.54 3.50
N LEU A 30 5.63 6.90 3.73
CA LEU A 30 5.32 5.55 3.29
C LEU A 30 4.32 5.60 2.14
N ALA A 31 4.60 4.93 1.04
CA ALA A 31 3.63 4.63 -0.02
C ALA A 31 3.38 3.13 -0.04
N ALA A 32 2.15 2.72 0.28
CA ALA A 32 1.78 1.32 0.42
C ALA A 32 0.65 0.95 -0.54
N VAL A 33 0.76 -0.22 -1.16
CA VAL A 33 -0.39 -0.91 -1.75
C VAL A 33 -0.92 -1.92 -0.74
N VAL A 34 -2.16 -1.72 -0.33
CA VAL A 34 -2.87 -2.50 0.68
C VAL A 34 -3.66 -3.61 -0.01
N LEU A 35 -3.48 -4.85 0.44
CA LEU A 35 -3.97 -6.06 -0.23
C LEU A 35 -4.66 -7.00 0.77
N ASP A 36 -5.72 -7.66 0.32
CA ASP A 36 -6.34 -8.78 1.03
C ASP A 36 -5.94 -10.10 0.35
N PRO A 37 -5.11 -10.94 1.02
CA PRO A 37 -4.56 -12.15 0.41
C PRO A 37 -5.63 -13.23 0.18
N TYR A 38 -6.84 -13.06 0.69
CA TYR A 38 -7.95 -13.99 0.55
C TYR A 38 -8.90 -13.64 -0.61
N THR A 39 -8.55 -12.62 -1.40
CA THR A 39 -9.38 -12.10 -2.51
C THR A 39 -8.65 -12.21 -3.84
N HIS A 40 -9.37 -12.57 -4.90
CA HIS A 40 -8.76 -12.68 -6.23
C HIS A 40 -8.42 -11.29 -6.79
N GLU A 41 -9.26 -10.30 -6.48
CA GLU A 41 -9.13 -8.91 -6.86
C GLU A 41 -7.75 -8.36 -6.48
N SER A 42 -7.28 -8.63 -5.26
CA SER A 42 -5.94 -8.20 -4.82
C SER A 42 -4.81 -8.87 -5.62
N SER A 43 -4.98 -10.13 -6.05
CA SER A 43 -3.97 -10.84 -6.84
C SER A 43 -3.87 -10.33 -8.28
N TRP A 44 -4.98 -9.85 -8.85
CA TRP A 44 -5.00 -9.30 -10.22
C TRP A 44 -4.18 -8.01 -10.35
N LEU A 45 -3.93 -7.32 -9.23
CA LEU A 45 -3.22 -6.04 -9.23
C LEU A 45 -1.71 -6.14 -8.98
N LEU A 46 -1.18 -7.33 -8.65
CA LEU A 46 0.20 -7.44 -8.14
C LEU A 46 1.24 -6.85 -9.08
N ASP A 47 1.15 -7.14 -10.39
CA ASP A 47 2.10 -6.63 -11.39
C ASP A 47 1.98 -5.11 -11.55
N THR A 48 0.74 -4.60 -11.61
CA THR A 48 0.44 -3.16 -11.70
C THR A 48 0.95 -2.42 -10.46
N ALA A 49 0.66 -2.92 -9.27
CA ALA A 49 1.08 -2.37 -7.99
C ALA A 49 2.61 -2.39 -7.86
N HIS A 50 3.25 -3.50 -8.21
CA HIS A 50 4.71 -3.62 -8.21
C HIS A 50 5.36 -2.58 -9.13
N ARG A 51 4.83 -2.40 -10.34
CA ARG A 51 5.30 -1.38 -11.29
C ARG A 51 5.17 0.03 -10.73
N ILE A 52 4.00 0.38 -10.17
CA ILE A 52 3.75 1.71 -9.59
C ILE A 52 4.71 1.98 -8.42
N LEU A 53 4.84 1.03 -7.48
CA LEU A 53 5.74 1.17 -6.34
C LEU A 53 7.21 1.23 -6.77
N THR A 54 7.61 0.49 -7.80
CA THR A 54 9.00 0.51 -8.32
C THR A 54 9.41 1.89 -8.80
N ILE A 55 8.50 2.66 -9.41
CA ILE A 55 8.77 4.03 -9.87
C ILE A 55 9.17 4.95 -8.70
N PHE A 56 8.66 4.71 -7.49
CA PHE A 56 8.92 5.55 -6.32
C PHE A 56 10.09 5.07 -5.42
N ARG A 57 10.80 3.98 -5.76
CA ARG A 57 11.86 3.42 -4.88
C ARG A 57 12.99 4.40 -4.54
N GLU A 58 13.26 5.37 -5.41
CA GLU A 58 14.32 6.37 -5.25
C GLU A 58 13.76 7.78 -5.01
N ALA A 59 12.46 7.89 -4.77
CA ALA A 59 11.75 9.17 -4.64
C ALA A 59 11.69 9.69 -3.20
N ASP A 60 12.69 9.39 -2.35
CA ASP A 60 12.66 9.70 -0.91
C ASP A 60 11.36 9.23 -0.21
N VAL A 61 10.85 8.07 -0.64
CA VAL A 61 9.64 7.41 -0.14
C VAL A 61 9.98 5.97 0.18
N ARG A 62 9.49 5.47 1.31
CA ARG A 62 9.47 4.03 1.58
C ARG A 62 8.29 3.43 0.84
N VAL A 63 8.55 2.51 -0.09
CA VAL A 63 7.49 1.77 -0.80
C VAL A 63 7.26 0.42 -0.17
N ALA A 64 6.00 0.01 -0.04
CA ALA A 64 5.65 -1.27 0.57
C ALA A 64 4.41 -1.93 -0.03
N PHE A 65 4.36 -3.25 0.09
CA PHE A 65 3.10 -3.98 0.12
C PHE A 65 2.63 -4.12 1.57
N LEU A 66 1.35 -3.86 1.83
CA LEU A 66 0.70 -4.07 3.11
C LEU A 66 -0.35 -5.18 2.97
N VAL A 67 -0.09 -6.35 3.53
CA VAL A 67 -1.00 -7.51 3.47
C VAL A 67 -1.83 -7.57 4.74
N THR A 68 -3.15 -7.62 4.59
CA THR A 68 -4.11 -7.47 5.68
C THR A 68 -4.70 -8.82 6.10
N GLY A 69 -5.03 -8.99 7.39
CA GLY A 69 -5.69 -10.21 7.87
C GLY A 69 -4.80 -11.46 7.90
N ALA A 70 -3.54 -11.35 7.51
CA ALA A 70 -2.57 -12.43 7.51
C ALA A 70 -1.28 -12.01 8.23
N GLY A 71 -0.67 -12.96 8.94
CA GLY A 71 0.68 -12.81 9.48
C GLY A 71 1.76 -12.82 8.40
N VAL A 72 3.02 -12.67 8.81
CA VAL A 72 4.19 -12.60 7.91
C VAL A 72 4.31 -13.81 6.97
N ASP A 73 3.97 -15.02 7.43
CA ASP A 73 4.02 -16.23 6.61
C ASP A 73 2.96 -16.20 5.49
N GLY A 74 1.73 -15.77 5.82
CA GLY A 74 0.65 -15.63 4.85
C GLY A 74 0.90 -14.52 3.85
N ALA A 75 1.46 -13.39 4.32
CA ALA A 75 1.91 -12.30 3.45
C ALA A 75 3.00 -12.76 2.48
N SER A 76 3.98 -13.53 2.97
CA SER A 76 5.05 -14.09 2.15
C SER A 76 4.55 -15.10 1.12
N GLN A 77 3.61 -15.96 1.52
CA GLN A 77 2.99 -16.93 0.60
C GLN A 77 2.19 -16.24 -0.51
N PHE A 78 1.44 -15.19 -0.17
CA PHE A 78 0.60 -14.47 -1.13
C PHE A 78 1.43 -13.67 -2.14
N LEU A 79 2.45 -12.94 -1.67
CA LEU A 79 3.29 -12.09 -2.53
C LEU A 79 4.39 -12.86 -3.25
N GLY A 80 4.80 -14.02 -2.73
CA GLY A 80 5.84 -14.86 -3.32
C GLY A 80 7.13 -14.05 -3.57
N PRO A 81 7.72 -14.09 -4.77
CA PRO A 81 8.98 -13.40 -5.08
C PRO A 81 8.96 -11.87 -4.94
N LEU A 82 7.79 -11.24 -4.78
CA LEU A 82 7.70 -9.80 -4.58
C LEU A 82 8.22 -9.37 -3.20
N THR A 83 8.23 -10.26 -2.22
CA THR A 83 8.76 -9.97 -0.88
C THR A 83 10.27 -9.69 -0.88
N ASP A 84 11.00 -10.24 -1.84
CA ASP A 84 12.43 -9.99 -2.02
C ASP A 84 12.71 -8.65 -2.74
N GLN A 85 11.69 -8.05 -3.36
CA GLN A 85 11.82 -6.87 -4.23
C GLN A 85 11.32 -5.59 -3.56
N ILE A 86 10.24 -5.68 -2.79
CA ILE A 86 9.59 -4.56 -2.10
C ILE A 86 9.33 -4.93 -0.65
N LEU A 87 9.53 -3.97 0.25
CA LEU A 87 9.21 -4.11 1.67
C LEU A 87 7.79 -4.66 1.83
N THR A 88 7.65 -5.78 2.53
CA THR A 88 6.36 -6.37 2.82
C THR A 88 6.04 -6.20 4.30
N LEU A 89 4.88 -5.62 4.57
CA LEU A 89 4.34 -5.40 5.90
C LEU A 89 3.07 -6.24 6.04
N ALA A 90 2.94 -7.00 7.12
CA ALA A 90 1.70 -7.64 7.51
C ALA A 90 0.96 -6.77 8.54
N ASP A 91 -0.35 -6.66 8.37
CA ASP A 91 -1.34 -6.08 9.31
C ASP A 91 -2.34 -7.19 9.70
N PRO A 92 -1.97 -8.10 10.60
CA PRO A 92 -2.74 -9.32 10.88
C PRO A 92 -4.14 -9.00 11.41
N ASP A 93 -4.26 -7.95 12.21
CA ASP A 93 -5.51 -7.56 12.87
C ASP A 93 -6.33 -6.54 12.07
N ARG A 94 -5.86 -6.17 10.87
CA ARG A 94 -6.41 -5.09 10.04
C ARG A 94 -6.49 -3.76 10.81
N SER A 95 -5.57 -3.55 11.74
CA SER A 95 -5.56 -2.41 12.64
C SER A 95 -5.27 -1.12 11.89
N LEU A 96 -4.27 -1.15 10.99
CA LEU A 96 -3.93 0.02 10.19
C LEU A 96 -5.03 0.32 9.18
N VAL A 97 -5.53 -0.70 8.49
CA VAL A 97 -6.64 -0.56 7.53
C VAL A 97 -7.86 0.09 8.19
N ARG A 98 -8.26 -0.41 9.37
CA ARG A 98 -9.36 0.15 10.15
C ARG A 98 -9.07 1.59 10.57
N SER A 99 -7.86 1.88 11.02
CA SER A 99 -7.48 3.23 11.47
C SER A 99 -7.43 4.24 10.32
N LEU A 100 -7.04 3.81 9.12
CA LEU A 100 -7.11 4.61 7.90
C LEU A 100 -8.56 4.81 7.42
N GLY A 101 -9.50 4.01 7.91
CA GLY A 101 -10.90 4.05 7.48
C GLY A 101 -11.10 3.59 6.04
N LEU A 102 -10.27 2.67 5.55
CA LEU A 102 -10.46 2.09 4.22
C LEU A 102 -11.68 1.18 4.24
N GLU A 103 -12.50 1.28 3.20
CA GLU A 103 -13.72 0.52 3.00
C GLU A 103 -13.50 -0.61 1.99
N THR A 104 -12.70 -0.39 0.93
CA THR A 104 -12.41 -1.43 -0.07
C THR A 104 -10.93 -1.65 -0.37
N LEU A 105 -10.58 -2.90 -0.66
CA LEU A 105 -9.25 -3.34 -1.08
C LEU A 105 -9.30 -3.98 -2.48
N PRO A 106 -8.24 -3.85 -3.29
CA PRO A 106 -6.95 -3.25 -2.99
C PRO A 106 -7.02 -1.73 -2.86
N ALA A 107 -6.02 -1.12 -2.22
CA ALA A 107 -5.94 0.34 -2.09
C ALA A 107 -4.50 0.83 -2.22
N PHE A 108 -4.31 2.05 -2.70
CA PHE A 108 -3.02 2.75 -2.65
C PHE A 108 -3.11 3.87 -1.62
N VAL A 109 -2.16 3.94 -0.68
CA VAL A 109 -2.13 4.97 0.36
C VAL A 109 -0.71 5.52 0.51
N ALA A 110 -0.60 6.83 0.48
CA ALA A 110 0.64 7.54 0.80
C ALA A 110 0.48 8.32 2.12
N ILE A 111 1.33 8.02 3.10
CA ILE A 111 1.27 8.54 4.47
C ILE A 111 2.56 9.31 4.75
N ARG A 112 2.42 10.56 5.22
CA ARG A 112 3.56 11.40 5.61
C ARG A 112 4.09 11.00 6.98
N GLN A 113 5.30 11.44 7.31
CA GLN A 113 5.99 11.13 8.58
C GLN A 113 5.17 11.46 9.85
N ASN A 114 4.31 12.48 9.78
CA ASN A 114 3.43 12.90 10.88
C ASN A 114 2.06 12.20 10.87
N GLY A 115 1.84 11.21 10.00
CA GLY A 115 0.57 10.49 9.84
C GLY A 115 -0.43 11.16 8.90
N SER A 116 -0.20 12.38 8.40
CA SER A 116 -1.14 12.99 7.44
C SER A 116 -1.14 12.23 6.11
N ILE A 117 -2.32 12.04 5.52
CA ILE A 117 -2.47 11.39 4.21
C ILE A 117 -2.05 12.35 3.10
N ILE A 118 -1.15 11.89 2.24
CA ILE A 118 -0.73 12.61 1.02
C ILE A 118 -1.74 12.37 -0.09
N GLY A 119 -2.12 11.09 -0.27
CA GLY A 119 -3.11 10.64 -1.25
C GLY A 119 -3.57 9.23 -0.93
N SER A 120 -4.80 8.90 -1.32
CA SER A 120 -5.38 7.57 -1.14
C SER A 120 -6.36 7.23 -2.26
N ALA A 121 -6.36 5.99 -2.73
CA ALA A 121 -7.33 5.46 -3.68
C ALA A 121 -7.72 4.02 -3.30
N GLU A 122 -9.00 3.70 -3.37
CA GLU A 122 -9.58 2.40 -2.97
C GLU A 122 -10.21 1.68 -4.16
N GLY A 123 -10.24 0.36 -4.10
CA GLY A 123 -10.46 -0.48 -5.26
C GLY A 123 -9.36 -0.28 -6.31
N TRP A 124 -9.55 -0.85 -7.49
CA TRP A 124 -8.75 -0.49 -8.66
C TRP A 124 -9.53 0.46 -9.55
N ASP A 125 -9.33 1.77 -9.32
CA ASP A 125 -9.76 2.83 -10.21
C ASP A 125 -8.53 3.61 -10.71
N PRO A 126 -8.14 3.44 -11.99
CA PRO A 126 -6.96 4.10 -12.55
C PRO A 126 -6.99 5.63 -12.44
N VAL A 127 -8.17 6.26 -12.39
CA VAL A 127 -8.28 7.73 -12.29
C VAL A 127 -7.84 8.20 -10.91
N THR A 128 -8.42 7.63 -9.86
CA THR A 128 -8.07 7.99 -8.47
C THR A 128 -6.67 7.52 -8.09
N TRP A 129 -6.23 6.35 -8.57
CA TRP A 129 -4.84 5.89 -8.40
C TRP A 129 -3.83 6.83 -9.05
N ARG A 130 -4.10 7.31 -10.27
CA ARG A 130 -3.25 8.31 -10.94
C ARG A 130 -3.19 9.60 -10.13
N GLN A 131 -4.32 10.04 -9.57
CA GLN A 131 -4.36 11.24 -8.74
C GLN A 131 -3.50 11.08 -7.49
N ALA A 132 -3.72 10.02 -6.70
CA ALA A 132 -2.95 9.78 -5.47
C ALA A 132 -1.45 9.61 -5.73
N ALA A 133 -1.08 8.93 -6.83
CA ALA A 133 0.32 8.80 -7.24
C ALA A 133 0.91 10.15 -7.72
N THR A 134 0.10 11.02 -8.34
CA THR A 134 0.53 12.37 -8.74
C THR A 134 0.79 13.25 -7.51
N GLU A 135 -0.08 13.19 -6.50
CA GLU A 135 0.11 13.92 -5.23
C GLU A 135 1.41 13.49 -4.53
N LEU A 136 1.71 12.18 -4.54
CA LEU A 136 2.97 11.65 -4.04
C LEU A 136 4.17 12.15 -4.85
N ALA A 137 4.12 12.05 -6.18
CA ALA A 137 5.19 12.47 -7.06
C ALA A 137 5.48 13.98 -6.96
N ASP A 138 4.45 14.81 -6.85
CA ASP A 138 4.61 16.26 -6.71
C ASP A 138 5.27 16.62 -5.37
N MET A 139 4.92 15.91 -4.29
CA MET A 139 5.53 16.11 -2.97
C MET A 139 7.02 15.74 -2.96
N THR A 140 7.40 14.67 -3.67
CA THR A 140 8.78 14.18 -3.75
C THR A 140 9.58 14.79 -4.90
N MET A 141 8.96 15.68 -5.70
CA MET A 141 9.54 16.21 -6.95
C MET A 141 10.04 15.12 -7.90
N TRP A 142 9.26 14.04 -8.02
CA TRP A 142 9.61 12.84 -8.76
C TRP A 142 8.78 12.63 -10.02
N SER A 143 9.15 11.61 -10.79
CA SER A 143 8.42 11.20 -11.99
C SER A 143 7.04 10.63 -11.63
N ARG A 144 6.01 11.11 -12.34
CA ARG A 144 4.64 10.61 -12.21
C ARG A 144 4.50 9.28 -12.95
N PRO A 145 3.94 8.22 -12.33
CA PRO A 145 3.72 6.96 -13.01
C PRO A 145 2.62 7.07 -14.06
N GLU A 146 2.79 6.40 -15.19
CA GLU A 146 1.71 6.20 -16.16
C GLU A 146 0.72 5.17 -15.61
N ILE A 147 -0.54 5.56 -15.47
CA ILE A 147 -1.63 4.74 -14.93
C ILE A 147 -2.89 5.07 -15.75
N PRO A 148 -3.65 4.10 -16.26
CA PRO A 148 -3.24 2.72 -16.47
C PRO A 148 -2.28 2.61 -17.66
N VAL A 149 -1.57 1.50 -17.78
CA VAL A 149 -0.84 1.10 -19.00
C VAL A 149 -1.52 -0.10 -19.65
N ALA A 150 -1.14 -0.42 -20.89
CA ALA A 150 -1.59 -1.64 -21.56
C ALA A 150 -1.18 -2.88 -20.75
N GLY A 151 -2.15 -3.75 -20.43
CA GLY A 151 -1.94 -4.95 -19.62
C GLY A 151 -2.37 -4.81 -18.17
N ASP A 152 -2.63 -3.59 -17.67
CA ASP A 152 -3.30 -3.42 -16.37
C ASP A 152 -4.72 -4.02 -16.43
N PRO A 153 -5.26 -4.53 -15.29
CA PRO A 153 -6.62 -5.05 -15.24
C PRO A 153 -7.66 -3.97 -15.55
N ALA A 154 -8.84 -4.40 -16.00
CA ALA A 154 -9.99 -3.50 -16.08
C ALA A 154 -10.35 -2.96 -14.68
N PRO A 155 -10.88 -1.73 -14.54
CA PRO A 155 -11.26 -1.18 -13.24
C PRO A 155 -12.27 -2.06 -12.49
N TYR A 156 -12.14 -2.14 -11.17
CA TYR A 156 -13.05 -2.88 -10.31
C TYR A 156 -13.14 -2.26 -8.90
N ALA A 157 -14.29 -2.41 -8.26
CA ALA A 157 -14.58 -1.78 -6.97
C ALA A 157 -13.75 -2.36 -5.79
N GLY A 158 -13.28 -3.60 -5.93
CA GLY A 158 -12.58 -4.33 -4.88
C GLY A 158 -13.53 -5.08 -3.96
N THR A 159 -13.02 -5.46 -2.80
CA THR A 159 -13.70 -6.23 -1.75
C THR A 159 -13.65 -5.48 -0.42
N ALA A 160 -14.49 -5.85 0.54
CA ALA A 160 -14.56 -5.17 1.84
C ALA A 160 -13.22 -5.25 2.59
N ALA A 161 -12.72 -4.10 3.05
CA ALA A 161 -11.37 -4.00 3.62
C ALA A 161 -11.21 -4.70 4.98
N LEU A 162 -12.31 -4.99 5.68
CA LEU A 162 -12.31 -5.60 7.02
C LEU A 162 -12.70 -7.09 7.04
N GLY A 163 -12.86 -7.71 5.85
CA GLY A 163 -13.30 -9.11 5.71
C GLY A 163 -14.82 -9.27 5.63
#